data_AF-A0A0D3JJA7-F1
#
_entry.id   AF-A0A0D3JJA7-F1
#
_cell.length_a   1.000
_cell.length_b   1.000
_cell.length_c   1.000
_cell.angle_alpha   90.00
_cell.angle_beta   90.00
_cell.angle_gamma   90.00
#
_symmetry.space_group_name_H-M   'P 1'
#
loop_
_entity.id
_entity.type
_entity.pdbx_description
1 polymer ?
#
loop_
_entity_poly.entity_id
_entity_poly.type
_entity_poly.pdbx_seq_one_letter_code
_entity_poly.pdbx_strand_id
1 'polypeptide(L)'
;MRLPALDDALSTFLERHAAGLLRDTVVMLLSDHGTHGIWYNDYEIGAAEHKLPVLYVLAPDWLMRERPAWQAALRANTRRMVTVRELYHAIVQLAAYPNTASLEAGALSILDPLPEHRTCAEAGVPEEFCACRRVAAQAIA
;
A
#
# COMPACT_ATOMS: atom_id res chain seq x y z
N MET A 1 1.25 23.84 5.55
CA MET A 1 0.63 22.60 5.06
C MET A 1 0.07 22.87 3.67
N ARG A 2 0.64 22.28 2.61
CA ARG A 2 0.23 22.51 1.20
C ARG A 2 -0.50 21.27 0.64
N LEU A 3 -1.46 20.74 1.38
CA LEU A 3 -2.24 19.56 0.97
C LEU A 3 -2.82 19.64 -0.46
N PRO A 4 -3.34 20.79 -0.94
CA PRO A 4 -3.93 20.84 -2.29
C PRO A 4 -2.93 21.12 -3.42
N ALA A 5 -1.64 21.37 -3.14
CA ALA A 5 -0.72 21.88 -4.16
C ALA A 5 -0.50 20.92 -5.34
N LEU A 6 -0.70 19.62 -5.13
CA LEU A 6 -0.60 18.60 -6.18
C LEU A 6 -1.97 18.06 -6.62
N ASP A 7 -3.06 18.45 -5.97
CA ASP A 7 -4.38 17.86 -6.20
C ASP A 7 -4.89 18.17 -7.61
N ASP A 8 -4.88 19.45 -7.99
CA ASP A 8 -5.27 19.88 -9.35
C ASP A 8 -4.39 19.22 -10.42
N ALA A 9 -3.08 19.18 -10.19
CA ALA A 9 -2.14 18.60 -11.15
C ALA A 9 -2.36 17.09 -11.32
N LEU A 10 -2.56 16.36 -10.21
CA LEU A 10 -2.82 14.93 -10.20
C LEU A 10 -4.18 14.60 -10.81
N SER A 11 -5.24 15.30 -10.39
CA SER A 11 -6.59 15.11 -10.93
C SER A 11 -6.61 15.38 -12.43
N THR A 12 -6.04 16.51 -12.88
CA THR A 12 -6.00 16.81 -14.31
C THR A 12 -5.14 15.81 -15.10
N PHE A 13 -4.07 15.26 -14.51
CA PHE A 13 -3.31 14.18 -15.14
C PHE A 13 -4.16 12.92 -15.30
N LEU A 14 -4.83 12.48 -14.22
CA LEU A 14 -5.67 11.29 -14.23
C LEU A 14 -6.87 11.44 -15.15
N GLU A 15 -7.62 12.55 -15.10
CA GLU A 15 -8.78 12.77 -15.96
C GLU A 15 -8.41 12.78 -17.45
N ARG A 16 -7.29 13.42 -17.81
CA ARG A 16 -6.84 13.48 -19.21
C ARG A 16 -6.39 12.14 -19.76
N HIS A 17 -5.85 11.26 -18.91
CA HIS A 17 -5.20 10.05 -19.38
C HIS A 17 -5.92 8.77 -18.96
N ALA A 18 -6.84 8.77 -18.00
CA ALA A 18 -7.39 7.55 -17.37
C ALA A 18 -7.94 6.55 -18.39
N ALA A 19 -8.71 7.02 -19.39
CA ALA A 19 -9.28 6.14 -20.42
C ALA A 19 -8.21 5.42 -21.26
N GLY A 20 -7.08 6.07 -21.55
CA GLY A 20 -5.97 5.46 -22.29
C GLY A 20 -4.97 4.73 -21.38
N LEU A 21 -4.67 5.32 -20.23
CA LEU A 21 -3.71 4.85 -19.24
C LEU A 21 -4.18 3.51 -18.68
N LEU A 22 -5.42 3.43 -18.20
CA LEU A 22 -5.98 2.21 -17.61
C LEU A 22 -6.43 1.18 -18.65
N ARG A 23 -6.14 1.40 -19.95
CA ARG A 23 -6.40 0.38 -20.96
C ARG A 23 -5.48 -0.82 -20.74
N ASP A 24 -4.18 -0.58 -20.59
CA ASP A 24 -3.16 -1.63 -20.47
C ASP A 24 -2.13 -1.35 -19.35
N THR A 25 -2.36 -0.33 -18.51
CA THR A 25 -1.43 0.09 -17.45
C THR A 25 -2.02 -0.11 -16.07
N VAL A 26 -1.24 -0.69 -15.17
CA VAL A 26 -1.48 -0.64 -13.72
C VAL A 26 -0.75 0.59 -13.17
N VAL A 27 -1.47 1.46 -12.47
CA VAL A 27 -0.93 2.67 -11.83
C VAL A 27 -0.88 2.44 -10.34
N MET A 28 0.30 2.65 -9.75
CA MET A 28 0.50 2.60 -8.30
C MET A 28 0.95 3.98 -7.83
N LEU A 29 0.14 4.64 -7.01
CA LEU A 29 0.46 5.93 -6.39
C LEU A 29 0.82 5.69 -4.93
N LEU A 30 2.05 6.03 -4.56
CA LEU A 30 2.64 5.76 -3.25
C LEU A 30 3.22 7.06 -2.67
N SER A 31 3.07 7.24 -1.35
CA SER A 31 3.85 8.21 -0.58
C SER A 31 5.01 7.52 0.13
N ASP A 32 6.12 8.23 0.36
CA ASP A 32 7.26 7.74 1.14
C ASP A 32 6.97 7.69 2.64
N HIS A 33 6.15 8.62 3.13
CA HIS A 33 5.65 8.67 4.50
C HIS A 33 4.19 9.14 4.55
N GLY A 34 3.56 9.08 5.72
CA GLY A 34 2.25 9.70 5.93
C GLY A 34 2.37 11.19 6.24
N THR A 35 1.64 11.70 7.22
CA THR A 35 1.77 13.12 7.59
C THR A 35 3.19 13.44 8.08
N HIS A 36 3.73 14.59 7.69
CA HIS A 36 5.04 15.04 8.17
C HIS A 36 4.93 16.50 8.59
N GLY A 37 4.87 16.71 9.90
CA GLY A 37 4.77 18.04 10.51
C GLY A 37 5.82 18.20 11.60
N ILE A 38 6.46 19.39 11.63
CA ILE A 38 7.58 19.73 12.52
C ILE A 38 7.29 19.40 13.99
N TRP A 39 6.05 19.67 14.46
CA TRP A 39 5.64 19.44 15.85
C TRP A 39 4.59 18.33 16.00
N TYR A 40 3.91 17.96 14.91
CA TYR A 40 2.80 16.98 14.97
C TYR A 40 3.34 15.57 15.25
N ASN A 41 4.52 15.28 14.72
CA ASN A 41 5.17 13.98 14.89
C ASN A 41 5.67 13.73 16.33
N ASP A 42 5.73 14.76 17.19
CA ASP A 42 6.07 14.62 18.61
C ASP A 42 4.91 14.00 19.41
N TYR A 43 3.68 14.06 18.89
CA TYR A 43 2.52 13.40 19.49
C TYR A 43 2.41 11.96 18.98
N GLU A 44 1.95 11.05 19.84
CA GLU A 44 1.82 9.61 19.51
C GLU A 44 1.02 9.38 18.22
N ILE A 45 -0.10 10.11 18.04
CA ILE A 45 -0.93 10.01 16.85
C ILE A 45 -0.16 10.47 15.60
N GLY A 46 0.57 11.58 15.67
CA GLY A 46 1.33 12.08 14.54
C GLY A 46 2.53 11.22 14.19
N ALA A 47 3.21 10.65 15.19
CA ALA A 47 4.25 9.64 14.97
C ALA A 47 3.68 8.40 14.28
N ALA A 48 2.47 7.96 14.65
CA ALA A 48 1.81 6.83 14.00
C ALA A 48 1.39 7.16 12.56
N GLU A 49 0.76 8.32 12.34
CA GLU A 49 0.37 8.78 11.01
C GLU A 49 1.58 8.98 10.10
N HIS A 50 2.71 9.45 10.62
CA HIS A 50 3.95 9.60 9.83
C HIS A 50 4.45 8.26 9.27
N LYS A 51 4.28 7.16 10.01
CA LYS A 51 4.69 5.80 9.61
C LYS A 51 3.68 5.10 8.69
N LEU A 52 2.56 5.75 8.36
CA LEU A 52 1.49 5.20 7.53
C LEU A 52 1.41 5.96 6.18
N PRO A 53 2.24 5.58 5.19
CA PRO A 53 2.13 6.12 3.86
C PRO A 53 0.83 5.68 3.18
N VAL A 54 0.39 6.49 2.21
CA VAL A 54 -0.75 6.14 1.36
C VAL A 54 -0.29 5.29 0.17
N LEU A 55 -1.12 4.31 -0.22
CA LEU A 55 -0.97 3.52 -1.44
C LEU A 55 -2.32 3.41 -2.15
N TYR A 56 -2.38 3.85 -3.40
CA TYR A 56 -3.50 3.61 -4.31
C TYR A 56 -3.03 2.74 -5.48
N VAL A 57 -3.87 1.77 -5.85
CA VAL A 57 -3.63 0.90 -7.02
C VAL A 57 -4.83 0.99 -7.94
N LEU A 58 -4.59 1.42 -9.18
CA LEU A 58 -5.55 1.44 -10.26
C LEU A 58 -5.12 0.40 -11.29
N ALA A 59 -6.00 -0.49 -11.70
CA ALA A 59 -5.70 -1.55 -12.65
C ALA A 59 -6.77 -1.61 -13.76
N PRO A 60 -6.43 -2.10 -14.97
CA PRO A 60 -7.42 -2.27 -16.04
C PRO A 60 -8.55 -3.22 -15.64
N ASP A 61 -9.79 -2.86 -15.99
CA ASP A 61 -10.96 -3.69 -15.69
C ASP A 61 -10.88 -5.10 -16.30
N TRP A 62 -10.29 -5.22 -17.49
CA TRP A 62 -10.10 -6.51 -18.13
C TRP A 62 -9.16 -7.41 -17.31
N LEU A 63 -8.08 -6.84 -16.76
CA LEU A 63 -7.11 -7.59 -15.97
C LEU A 63 -7.75 -8.09 -14.67
N MET A 64 -8.56 -7.26 -14.03
CA MET A 64 -9.30 -7.66 -12.82
C MET A 64 -10.38 -8.70 -13.11
N ARG A 65 -11.04 -8.65 -14.29
CA ARG A 65 -11.98 -9.69 -14.72
C ARG A 65 -11.29 -11.01 -15.08
N GLU A 66 -10.12 -10.95 -15.69
CA GLU A 66 -9.33 -12.13 -16.05
C GLU A 66 -8.64 -12.77 -14.83
N ARG A 67 -8.26 -11.95 -13.85
CA ARG A 67 -7.62 -12.36 -12.60
C ARG A 67 -8.50 -12.00 -11.40
N PRO A 68 -9.67 -12.64 -11.22
CA PRO A 68 -10.57 -12.33 -10.11
C PRO A 68 -9.92 -12.57 -8.74
N ALA A 69 -8.97 -13.50 -8.65
CA ALA A 69 -8.17 -13.72 -7.44
C ALA A 69 -7.34 -12.49 -7.04
N TRP A 70 -6.74 -11.80 -8.02
CA TRP A 70 -5.99 -10.56 -7.78
C TRP A 70 -6.91 -9.44 -7.32
N GLN A 71 -8.09 -9.31 -7.95
CA GLN A 71 -9.09 -8.33 -7.53
C GLN A 71 -9.56 -8.58 -6.09
N ALA A 72 -9.81 -9.83 -5.72
CA ALA A 72 -10.21 -10.21 -4.37
C ALA A 72 -9.09 -9.95 -3.35
N ALA A 73 -7.84 -10.28 -3.69
CA ALA A 73 -6.67 -10.02 -2.86
C ALA A 73 -6.47 -8.52 -2.62
N LEU A 74 -6.47 -7.70 -3.68
CA LEU A 74 -6.33 -6.24 -3.56
C LEU A 74 -7.42 -5.65 -2.66
N ARG A 75 -8.68 -6.09 -2.81
CA ARG A 75 -9.79 -5.64 -1.94
C ARG A 75 -9.57 -6.05 -0.49
N ALA A 76 -9.20 -7.31 -0.23
CA ALA A 76 -8.94 -7.80 1.13
C ALA A 76 -7.76 -7.05 1.78
N ASN A 77 -6.72 -6.77 1.01
CA ASN A 77 -5.49 -6.15 1.47
C ASN A 77 -5.66 -4.65 1.81
N THR A 78 -6.76 -4.01 1.41
CA THR A 78 -7.09 -2.63 1.85
C THR A 78 -7.22 -2.47 3.36
N ARG A 79 -7.44 -3.57 4.10
CA ARG A 79 -7.55 -3.61 5.56
C ARG A 79 -6.44 -4.42 6.23
N ARG A 80 -5.34 -4.67 5.52
CA ARG A 80 -4.22 -5.49 6.00
C ARG A 80 -2.93 -4.70 5.95
N MET A 81 -1.94 -5.13 6.72
CA MET A 81 -0.62 -4.52 6.70
C MET A 81 0.11 -4.86 5.41
N VAL A 82 0.31 -3.85 4.57
CA VAL A 82 1.13 -3.90 3.36
C VAL A 82 2.47 -3.21 3.62
N THR A 83 3.56 -3.79 3.13
CA THR A 83 4.85 -3.10 3.05
C THR A 83 5.30 -2.96 1.61
N VAL A 84 6.33 -2.14 1.38
CA VAL A 84 6.97 -1.99 0.07
C VAL A 84 7.53 -3.30 -0.48
N ARG A 85 7.81 -4.30 0.37
CA ARG A 85 8.25 -5.62 -0.07
C ARG A 85 7.12 -6.39 -0.79
N GLU A 86 5.91 -6.38 -0.23
CA GLU A 86 4.75 -6.99 -0.91
C GLU A 86 4.38 -6.23 -2.19
N LEU A 87 4.58 -4.91 -2.22
CA LEU A 87 4.42 -4.10 -3.43
C LEU A 87 5.45 -4.47 -4.51
N TYR A 88 6.72 -4.66 -4.14
CA TYR A 88 7.78 -5.10 -5.04
C TYR A 88 7.44 -6.46 -5.67
N HIS A 89 6.99 -7.45 -4.88
CA HIS A 89 6.61 -8.75 -5.42
C HIS A 89 5.41 -8.68 -6.39
N ALA A 90 4.46 -7.78 -6.14
CA ALA A 90 3.37 -7.53 -7.08
C ALA A 90 3.88 -6.92 -8.39
N ILE A 91 4.83 -5.99 -8.34
CA ILE A 91 5.47 -5.44 -9.55
C ILE A 91 6.16 -6.55 -10.35
N VAL A 92 6.89 -7.45 -9.68
CA VAL A 92 7.54 -8.60 -10.33
C VAL A 92 6.50 -9.55 -10.96
N GLN A 93 5.39 -9.84 -10.27
CA GLN A 93 4.29 -10.64 -10.82
C GLN A 93 3.62 -9.99 -12.03
N LEU A 94 3.38 -8.68 -11.98
CA LEU A 94 2.82 -7.93 -13.11
C LEU A 94 3.77 -7.90 -14.31
N ALA A 95 5.07 -7.75 -14.07
CA ALA A 95 6.09 -7.75 -15.13
C ALA A 95 6.24 -9.11 -15.82
N ALA A 96 5.97 -10.21 -15.11
CA ALA A 96 6.01 -11.55 -15.68
C ALA A 96 4.71 -11.95 -16.41
N TYR A 97 3.59 -11.26 -16.14
CA TYR A 97 2.28 -11.57 -16.68
C TYR A 97 2.29 -11.63 -18.23
N PRO A 98 1.63 -12.63 -18.86
CA PRO A 98 0.75 -13.64 -18.29
C PRO A 98 1.47 -14.87 -17.71
N ASN A 99 2.80 -14.91 -17.76
CA ASN A 99 3.58 -16.00 -17.19
C ASN A 99 3.63 -15.91 -15.66
N THR A 100 4.10 -16.99 -15.04
CA THR A 100 4.31 -17.04 -13.60
C THR A 100 5.66 -16.41 -13.25
N ALA A 101 5.66 -15.42 -12.36
CA ALA A 101 6.89 -14.90 -11.78
C ALA A 101 7.54 -15.95 -10.85
N SER A 102 8.87 -16.01 -10.86
CA SER A 102 9.63 -16.71 -9.82
C SER A 102 9.85 -15.75 -8.66
N LEU A 103 9.10 -15.96 -7.58
CA LEU A 103 9.32 -15.28 -6.31
C LEU A 103 10.06 -16.21 -5.35
N GLU A 104 10.77 -15.62 -4.38
CA GLU A 104 11.40 -16.38 -3.30
C GLU A 104 10.36 -17.18 -2.50
N ALA A 105 10.77 -18.31 -1.92
CA ALA A 105 9.88 -19.12 -1.11
C ALA A 105 9.35 -18.33 0.09
N GLY A 106 8.02 -18.29 0.26
CA GLY A 106 7.38 -17.51 1.32
C GLY A 106 7.23 -16.02 1.01
N ALA A 107 7.60 -15.56 -0.19
CA ALA A 107 7.33 -14.20 -0.63
C ALA A 107 5.81 -13.92 -0.65
N LEU A 108 5.41 -12.83 -0.02
CA LEU A 108 4.05 -12.32 -0.03
C LEU A 108 3.90 -11.20 -1.06
N SER A 109 2.78 -11.13 -1.76
CA SER A 109 2.46 -10.08 -2.73
C SER A 109 1.13 -9.44 -2.41
N ILE A 110 0.94 -8.16 -2.76
CA ILE A 110 -0.38 -7.51 -2.65
C ILE A 110 -1.43 -8.08 -3.62
N LEU A 111 -1.02 -8.88 -4.62
CA LEU A 111 -1.91 -9.61 -5.52
C LEU A 111 -2.37 -10.96 -4.97
N ASP A 112 -1.88 -11.34 -3.79
CA ASP A 112 -2.29 -12.51 -3.03
C ASP A 112 -2.90 -12.07 -1.67
N PRO A 113 -3.82 -12.84 -1.07
CA PRO A 113 -4.38 -12.48 0.23
C PRO A 113 -3.29 -12.46 1.31
N LEU A 114 -3.00 -11.28 1.87
CA LEU A 114 -2.06 -11.15 2.98
C LEU A 114 -2.64 -11.72 4.29
N PRO A 115 -1.82 -12.11 5.28
CA PRO A 115 -2.32 -12.48 6.60
C PRO A 115 -3.17 -11.35 7.21
N GLU A 116 -4.33 -11.69 7.77
CA GLU A 116 -5.26 -10.72 8.37
C GLU A 116 -4.68 -10.06 9.62
N HIS A 117 -3.92 -10.83 10.39
CA HIS A 117 -3.21 -10.39 11.57
C HIS A 117 -1.74 -10.79 11.41
N ARG A 118 -0.87 -9.82 11.13
CA ARG A 118 0.58 -9.99 11.20
C ARG A 118 1.21 -8.85 11.98
N THR A 119 2.22 -9.19 12.74
CA THR A 119 3.07 -8.28 13.49
C THR A 119 4.06 -7.57 12.56
N CYS A 120 4.62 -6.46 13.02
CA CYS A 120 5.73 -5.80 12.32
C CYS A 120 6.93 -6.74 12.15
N ALA A 121 7.21 -7.61 13.12
CA ALA A 121 8.30 -8.59 13.02
C ALA A 121 8.07 -9.61 11.89
N GLU A 122 6.86 -10.17 11.78
CA GLU A 122 6.47 -11.06 10.67
C GLU A 122 6.48 -10.32 9.32
N ALA A 123 6.17 -9.02 9.33
CA ALA A 123 6.29 -8.15 8.17
C ALA A 123 7.74 -7.70 7.89
N GLY A 124 8.73 -8.08 8.70
CA GLY A 124 10.12 -7.59 8.57
C GLY A 124 10.25 -6.07 8.70
N VAL A 125 9.35 -5.42 9.42
CA VAL A 125 9.37 -4.00 9.76
C VAL A 125 10.09 -3.84 11.10
N PRO A 126 11.19 -3.07 11.17
CA PRO A 126 11.87 -2.79 12.44
C PRO A 126 10.95 -2.10 13.46
N GLU A 127 11.22 -2.30 14.75
CA GLU A 127 10.34 -1.81 15.83
C GLU A 127 10.20 -0.29 15.81
N GLU A 128 11.27 0.43 15.50
CA GLU A 128 11.30 1.89 15.36
C GLU A 128 10.37 2.41 14.25
N PHE A 129 10.15 1.63 13.19
CA PHE A 129 9.26 1.96 12.06
C PHE A 129 7.87 1.33 12.18
N CYS A 130 7.63 0.55 13.24
CA CYS A 130 6.33 -0.07 13.44
C CYS A 130 5.26 0.97 13.80
N ALA A 131 4.17 0.98 13.03
CA ALA A 131 2.99 1.80 13.29
C ALA A 131 1.95 1.08 14.19
N CYS A 132 2.10 -0.23 14.40
CA CYS A 132 1.21 -0.97 15.30
C CYS A 132 1.44 -0.52 16.74
N ARG A 133 0.44 0.11 17.34
CA ARG A 133 0.47 0.47 18.75
C ARG A 133 0.58 -0.80 19.60
N ARG A 134 1.56 -0.83 20.51
CA ARG A 134 1.34 -1.49 21.79
C ARG A 134 0.45 -0.54 22.58
N VAL A 135 -0.85 -0.79 22.63
CA VAL A 135 -1.68 -0.17 23.67
C VAL A 135 -1.16 -0.77 24.97
N ALA A 136 -0.27 -0.06 25.67
CA ALA A 136 -0.04 -0.36 27.07
C ALA A 136 -1.42 -0.23 27.71
N ALA A 137 -1.96 -1.33 28.23
CA ALA A 137 -3.15 -1.27 29.06
C ALA A 137 -2.83 -0.23 30.14
N GLN A 138 -3.49 0.93 30.06
CA GLN A 138 -3.44 1.87 31.16
C GLN A 138 -4.00 1.11 32.35
N ALA A 139 -3.13 0.76 33.30
CA ALA A 139 -3.56 0.32 34.60
C ALA A 139 -4.36 1.48 35.18
N ILE A 140 -5.68 1.32 35.18
CA ILE A 140 -6.58 2.19 35.92
C ILE A 140 -6.21 1.92 37.38
N ALA A 141 -5.48 2.86 37.98
CA ALA A 141 -5.23 2.90 39.41
C ALA A 141 -6.50 3.38 40.13
#